data_AF-A0A843IXW6-F1
#
_entry.id   AF-A0A843IXW6-F1
#
_cell.length_a   1.000
_cell.length_b   1.000
_cell.length_c   1.000
_cell.angle_alpha   90.00
_cell.angle_beta   90.00
_cell.angle_gamma   90.00
#
_symmetry.space_group_name_H-M   'P 1'
#
loop_
_entity.id
_entity.type
_entity.pdbx_description
1 polymer ?
#
loop_
_entity_poly.entity_id
_entity_poly.type
_entity_poly.pdbx_seq_one_letter_code
_entity_poly.pdbx_strand_id
1 'polypeptide(L)'
;MNRTTLTIVCKFAVLAIVVAGEMYAYIPDDRGFSSEASRDGDTVSYSLSADGAFTYRSTLFDNADMTPVSKVYIYRDKGYASYVDDSRVLAVGAQAMTQDYYIDQLTKNLEMMGTDDITVLDAAELKDTLSADLADTAKGKGLIIASGSAP
;
A
#
# COMPACT_ATOMS: atom_id res chain seq x y z
N MET A 1 1.73 42.80 32.06
CA MET A 1 1.19 41.69 31.25
C MET A 1 0.32 40.82 32.14
N ASN A 2 -0.93 40.60 31.75
CA ASN A 2 -1.95 40.03 32.62
C ASN A 2 -1.76 38.50 32.63
N ARG A 3 -2.05 37.82 33.76
CA ARG A 3 -1.83 36.37 33.90
C ARG A 3 -2.39 35.56 32.73
N THR A 4 -3.57 35.93 32.25
CA THR A 4 -4.23 35.32 31.09
C THR A 4 -3.42 35.47 29.79
N THR A 5 -2.83 36.63 29.55
CA THR A 5 -1.98 36.90 28.38
C THR A 5 -0.70 36.07 28.42
N LEU A 6 -0.06 35.98 29.59
CA LEU A 6 1.14 35.14 29.78
C LEU A 6 0.83 33.65 29.52
N THR A 7 -0.30 33.15 30.04
CA THR A 7 -0.69 31.75 29.83
C THR A 7 -0.98 31.44 28.36
N ILE A 8 -1.64 32.35 27.64
CA ILE A 8 -1.92 32.18 26.21
C ILE A 8 -0.61 32.13 25.41
N VAL A 9 0.31 33.07 25.67
CA VAL A 9 1.61 33.11 24.99
C VAL A 9 2.42 31.83 25.24
N CYS A 10 2.47 31.33 26.48
CA CYS A 10 3.15 30.08 26.79
C CYS A 10 2.54 28.87 26.06
N LYS A 11 1.21 28.79 25.95
CA LYS A 11 0.54 27.69 25.22
C LYS A 11 0.91 27.70 23.74
N PHE A 12 0.87 28.87 23.10
CA PHE A 12 1.26 29.00 21.69
C PHE A 12 2.75 28.72 21.48
N ALA A 13 3.62 29.11 22.42
CA ALA A 13 5.04 28.82 22.34
C ALA A 13 5.32 27.30 22.41
N VAL A 14 4.66 26.58 23.32
CA VAL A 14 4.78 25.12 23.41
C VAL A 14 4.26 24.44 22.14
N LEU A 15 3.10 24.87 21.62
CA LEU A 15 2.54 24.36 20.38
C LEU A 15 3.48 24.57 19.19
N ALA A 16 4.10 25.75 19.07
CA ALA A 16 5.05 26.05 18.01
C ALA A 16 6.31 25.18 18.08
N ILE A 17 6.81 24.90 19.28
CA ILE A 17 7.97 24.01 19.48
C ILE A 17 7.62 22.56 19.12
N VAL A 18 6.43 22.08 19.50
CA VAL A 18 5.97 20.73 19.13
C VAL A 18 5.83 20.61 17.63
N VAL A 19 5.16 21.56 16.96
CA VAL A 19 5.00 21.55 15.50
C VAL A 19 6.36 21.63 14.79
N ALA A 20 7.29 22.47 15.26
CA ALA A 20 8.63 22.55 14.70
C ALA A 20 9.44 21.26 14.90
N GLY A 21 9.30 20.60 16.05
CA GLY A 21 9.93 19.31 16.34
C GLY A 21 9.36 18.17 15.48
N GLU A 22 8.04 18.13 15.30
CA GLU A 22 7.37 17.17 14.40
C GLU A 22 7.78 17.42 12.94
N MET A 23 7.77 18.68 12.49
CA MET A 23 8.28 19.04 11.16
C MET A 23 9.74 18.62 10.98
N TYR A 24 10.62 18.86 11.97
CA TYR A 24 12.01 18.40 11.89
C TYR A 24 12.15 16.87 11.95
N ALA A 25 11.21 16.14 12.57
CA ALA A 25 11.24 14.68 12.59
C ALA A 25 10.74 14.06 11.27
N TYR A 26 9.88 14.75 10.53
CA TYR A 26 9.17 14.20 9.36
C TYR A 26 9.47 14.90 8.02
N ILE A 27 10.13 16.07 8.01
CA ILE A 27 10.48 16.81 6.78
C ILE A 27 11.88 16.49 6.24
N PRO A 28 12.94 16.38 7.06
CA PRO A 28 14.21 15.97 6.51
C PRO A 28 14.11 14.51 6.06
N ASP A 29 14.56 14.26 4.85
CA ASP A 29 14.83 12.94 4.28
C ASP A 29 16.03 12.28 4.99
N ASP A 30 16.22 12.53 6.29
CA ASP A 30 17.32 12.00 7.14
C ASP A 30 17.21 10.46 7.32
N ARG A 31 16.17 9.85 6.75
CA ARG A 31 15.96 8.40 6.63
C ARG A 31 15.61 8.01 5.19
N GLY A 32 16.07 8.78 4.23
CA GLY A 32 15.88 8.52 2.81
C GLY A 32 16.39 7.14 2.47
N PHE A 33 15.47 6.30 2.00
CA PHE A 33 15.76 5.00 1.42
C PHE A 33 15.40 5.10 -0.04
N SER A 34 16.39 4.97 -0.93
CA SER A 34 16.14 4.80 -2.35
C SER A 34 16.84 3.54 -2.82
N SER A 35 16.11 2.73 -3.57
CA SER A 35 16.66 1.56 -4.24
C SER A 35 16.28 1.61 -5.71
N GLU A 36 17.26 1.46 -6.57
CA GLU A 36 17.05 1.41 -8.01
C GLU A 36 17.78 0.17 -8.57
N ALA A 37 17.11 -0.54 -9.47
CA ALA A 37 17.69 -1.63 -10.21
C ALA A 37 17.56 -1.33 -11.71
N SER A 38 18.67 -1.39 -12.44
CA SER A 38 18.69 -1.24 -13.89
C SER A 38 19.43 -2.40 -14.54
N ARG A 39 19.02 -2.76 -15.76
CA ARG A 39 19.66 -3.81 -16.56
C ARG A 39 20.19 -3.19 -17.84
N ASP A 40 21.48 -3.36 -18.09
CA ASP A 40 22.15 -3.00 -19.34
C ASP A 40 22.76 -4.27 -19.95
N GLY A 41 22.07 -4.83 -20.95
CA GLY A 41 22.38 -6.14 -21.51
C GLY A 41 22.35 -7.26 -20.47
N ASP A 42 23.51 -7.91 -20.28
CA ASP A 42 23.71 -8.99 -19.31
C ASP A 42 24.12 -8.49 -17.91
N THR A 43 24.28 -7.17 -17.73
CA THR A 43 24.68 -6.58 -16.45
C THR A 43 23.46 -6.03 -15.72
N VAL A 44 23.25 -6.46 -14.49
CA VAL A 44 22.25 -5.89 -13.58
C VAL A 44 22.97 -5.02 -12.55
N SER A 45 22.66 -3.72 -12.56
CA SER A 45 23.15 -2.75 -11.59
C SER A 45 22.07 -2.51 -10.54
N TYR A 46 22.42 -2.72 -9.27
CA TYR A 46 21.54 -2.40 -8.14
C TYR A 46 22.22 -1.35 -7.28
N SER A 47 21.56 -0.21 -7.13
CA SER A 47 22.00 0.90 -6.30
C SER A 47 21.06 1.05 -5.11
N LEU A 48 21.63 1.06 -3.92
CA LEU A 48 20.92 1.35 -2.69
C LEU A 48 21.56 2.57 -2.03
N SER A 49 20.76 3.62 -1.82
CA SER A 49 21.13 4.77 -1.01
C SER A 49 20.32 4.74 0.28
N ALA A 50 21.01 4.84 1.41
CA ALA A 50 20.38 4.92 2.71
C ALA A 50 21.15 5.88 3.60
N ASP A 51 20.45 6.90 4.11
CA ASP A 51 21.00 7.83 5.08
C ASP A 51 20.84 7.24 6.49
N GLY A 52 21.72 6.27 6.83
CA GLY A 52 21.75 5.63 8.13
C GLY A 52 22.38 4.23 8.13
N ALA A 53 22.53 3.63 9.32
CA ALA A 53 23.03 2.26 9.46
C ALA A 53 21.87 1.26 9.43
N PHE A 54 21.67 0.63 8.26
CA PHE A 54 20.59 -0.35 8.06
C PHE A 54 21.16 -1.72 7.66
N THR A 55 20.54 -2.79 8.13
CA THR A 55 20.74 -4.14 7.57
C THR A 55 19.62 -4.39 6.57
N TYR A 56 19.97 -4.62 5.30
CA TYR A 56 19.01 -4.90 4.25
C TYR A 56 19.22 -6.29 3.66
N ARG A 57 18.13 -6.87 3.15
CA ARG A 57 18.15 -8.08 2.34
C ARG A 57 17.39 -7.79 1.07
N SER A 58 18.11 -7.66 -0.03
CA SER A 58 17.52 -7.46 -1.36
C SER A 58 17.41 -8.81 -2.06
N THR A 59 16.29 -9.06 -2.73
CA THR A 59 16.12 -10.23 -3.60
C THR A 59 15.83 -9.71 -5.00
N LEU A 60 16.70 -10.04 -5.94
CA LEU A 60 16.52 -9.71 -7.35
C LEU A 60 15.91 -10.92 -8.06
N PHE A 61 14.86 -10.68 -8.83
CA PHE A 61 14.21 -11.69 -9.65
C PHE A 61 14.43 -11.34 -11.13
N ASP A 62 15.02 -12.26 -11.89
CA ASP A 62 15.04 -12.16 -13.36
C ASP A 62 13.76 -12.80 -13.89
N ASN A 63 12.85 -11.97 -14.39
CA ASN A 63 11.60 -12.42 -15.00
C ASN A 63 11.78 -12.76 -16.50
N ALA A 64 13.01 -12.79 -17.03
CA ALA A 64 13.31 -13.03 -18.45
C ALA A 64 12.44 -12.13 -19.36
N ASP A 65 11.81 -12.70 -20.38
CA ASP A 65 10.90 -11.99 -21.29
C ASP A 65 9.45 -11.91 -20.77
N MET A 66 9.18 -12.28 -19.51
CA MET A 66 7.83 -12.19 -18.94
C MET A 66 7.49 -10.71 -18.71
N THR A 67 6.42 -10.25 -19.34
CA THR A 67 5.90 -8.91 -19.14
C THR A 67 5.51 -8.73 -17.66
N PRO A 68 6.11 -7.77 -16.94
CA PRO A 68 5.76 -7.51 -15.55
C PRO A 68 4.28 -7.15 -15.44
N VAL A 69 3.66 -7.56 -14.35
CA VAL A 69 2.26 -7.21 -14.06
C VAL A 69 2.25 -5.75 -13.62
N SER A 70 1.68 -4.88 -14.45
CA SER A 70 1.50 -3.45 -14.15
C SER A 70 0.06 -3.12 -13.77
N LYS A 71 -0.88 -4.03 -14.09
CA LYS A 71 -2.31 -3.88 -13.83
C LYS A 71 -2.86 -5.07 -13.07
N VAL A 72 -3.62 -4.85 -12.01
CA VAL A 72 -4.23 -5.90 -11.19
C VAL A 72 -5.73 -5.68 -11.06
N TYR A 73 -6.50 -6.71 -11.40
CA TYR A 73 -7.93 -6.78 -11.14
C TYR A 73 -8.18 -7.57 -9.85
N ILE A 74 -9.00 -7.03 -8.96
CA ILE A 74 -9.42 -7.72 -7.73
C ILE A 74 -10.92 -8.01 -7.85
N TYR A 75 -11.29 -9.26 -8.01
CA TYR A 75 -12.70 -9.64 -7.99
C TYR A 75 -13.22 -9.68 -6.55
N ARG A 76 -14.28 -8.91 -6.30
CA ARG A 76 -15.04 -8.89 -5.06
C ARG A 76 -16.37 -9.59 -5.25
N ASP A 77 -16.55 -10.70 -4.53
CA ASP A 77 -17.86 -11.35 -4.44
C ASP A 77 -18.69 -10.76 -3.28
N LYS A 78 -19.59 -9.82 -3.61
CA LYS A 78 -20.56 -9.25 -2.65
C LYS A 78 -21.63 -10.24 -2.18
N GLY A 79 -21.89 -11.29 -2.98
CA GLY A 79 -22.90 -12.31 -2.67
C GLY A 79 -22.37 -13.38 -1.72
N TYR A 80 -21.05 -13.49 -1.57
CA TYR A 80 -20.44 -14.38 -0.62
C TYR A 80 -20.66 -13.85 0.80
N ALA A 81 -21.33 -14.64 1.64
CA ALA A 81 -21.47 -14.31 3.05
C ALA A 81 -20.09 -14.30 3.71
N SER A 82 -19.57 -13.11 4.01
CA SER A 82 -18.46 -12.98 4.95
C SER A 82 -18.99 -13.44 6.30
N TYR A 83 -18.58 -14.62 6.76
CA TYR A 83 -18.83 -15.09 8.13
C TYR A 83 -18.00 -14.23 9.10
N VAL A 84 -18.38 -12.97 9.26
CA VAL A 84 -17.86 -12.12 10.31
C VAL A 84 -18.77 -12.37 11.50
N ASP A 85 -18.23 -13.02 12.51
CA ASP A 85 -18.91 -13.13 13.80
C ASP A 85 -19.06 -11.71 14.38
N ASP A 86 -20.25 -11.15 14.21
CA ASP A 86 -20.65 -9.82 14.69
C ASP A 86 -20.80 -9.78 16.22
N SER A 87 -20.82 -10.95 16.88
CA SER A 87 -20.78 -11.09 18.33
C SER A 87 -19.36 -11.01 18.92
N ARG A 88 -18.33 -11.04 18.06
CA ARG A 88 -16.93 -11.00 18.50
C ARG A 88 -16.58 -9.58 18.95
N VAL A 89 -16.30 -9.43 20.25
CA VAL A 89 -15.81 -8.16 20.80
C VAL A 89 -14.44 -7.87 20.21
N LEU A 90 -14.37 -6.89 19.32
CA LEU A 90 -13.12 -6.38 18.79
C LEU A 90 -12.38 -5.60 19.89
N ALA A 91 -11.07 -5.76 19.95
CA ALA A 91 -10.25 -4.92 20.80
C ALA A 91 -10.45 -3.43 20.44
N VAL A 92 -10.33 -2.53 21.40
CA VAL A 92 -10.51 -1.09 21.17
C VAL A 92 -9.54 -0.62 20.08
N GLY A 93 -10.09 -0.10 18.97
CA GLY A 93 -9.32 0.35 17.80
C GLY A 93 -9.10 -0.69 16.71
N ALA A 94 -9.53 -1.94 16.89
CA ALA A 94 -9.47 -2.96 15.85
C ALA A 94 -10.62 -2.82 14.84
N GLN A 95 -10.31 -2.95 13.55
CA GLN A 95 -11.30 -3.06 12.47
C GLN A 95 -11.85 -4.47 12.38
N ALA A 96 -13.13 -4.61 12.04
CA ALA A 96 -13.72 -5.91 11.73
C ALA A 96 -13.05 -6.47 10.47
N MET A 97 -12.72 -7.76 10.48
CA MET A 97 -12.07 -8.43 9.35
C MET A 97 -13.10 -8.72 8.24
N THR A 98 -13.55 -7.68 7.57
CA THR A 98 -14.45 -7.76 6.42
C THR A 98 -13.67 -8.01 5.14
N GLN A 99 -14.37 -8.50 4.11
CA GLN A 99 -13.79 -8.63 2.78
C GLN A 99 -13.33 -7.26 2.23
N ASP A 100 -14.07 -6.18 2.53
CA ASP A 100 -13.68 -4.81 2.15
C ASP A 100 -12.39 -4.36 2.85
N TYR A 101 -12.24 -4.69 4.14
CA TYR A 101 -11.02 -4.39 4.88
C TYR A 101 -9.82 -5.20 4.35
N TYR A 102 -10.02 -6.47 4.00
CA TYR A 102 -9.00 -7.28 3.36
C TYR A 102 -8.57 -6.73 2.00
N ILE A 103 -9.54 -6.35 1.15
CA ILE A 103 -9.26 -5.76 -0.16
C ILE A 103 -8.49 -4.44 0.01
N ASP A 104 -8.87 -3.58 0.96
CA ASP A 104 -8.12 -2.34 1.26
C ASP A 104 -6.67 -2.62 1.67
N GLN A 105 -6.43 -3.59 2.56
CA GLN A 105 -5.06 -4.00 2.94
C GLN A 105 -4.29 -4.56 1.75
N LEU A 106 -4.93 -5.36 0.92
CA LEU A 106 -4.32 -5.95 -0.28
C LEU A 106 -3.93 -4.86 -1.28
N THR A 107 -4.83 -3.91 -1.58
CA THR A 107 -4.57 -2.78 -2.46
C THR A 107 -3.37 -1.98 -1.98
N LYS A 108 -3.32 -1.62 -0.69
CA LYS A 108 -2.18 -0.89 -0.11
C LYS A 108 -0.86 -1.66 -0.21
N ASN A 109 -0.89 -2.97 0.01
CA ASN A 109 0.31 -3.79 -0.15
C ASN A 109 0.78 -3.82 -1.61
N LEU A 110 -0.14 -3.91 -2.58
CA LEU A 110 0.19 -3.88 -4.00
C LEU A 110 0.76 -2.52 -4.43
N GLU A 111 0.17 -1.41 -3.96
CA GLU A 111 0.71 -0.05 -4.16
C GLU A 111 2.12 0.08 -3.57
N MET A 112 2.33 -0.44 -2.36
CA MET A 112 3.63 -0.43 -1.69
C MET A 112 4.68 -1.30 -2.43
N MET A 113 4.23 -2.28 -3.22
CA MET A 113 5.07 -3.10 -4.10
C MET A 113 5.25 -2.49 -5.50
N GLY A 114 4.68 -1.31 -5.78
CA GLY A 114 4.84 -0.58 -7.05
C GLY A 114 3.81 -0.95 -8.13
N THR A 115 2.62 -1.43 -7.74
CA THR A 115 1.49 -1.59 -8.67
C THR A 115 0.55 -0.40 -8.56
N ASP A 116 0.45 0.37 -9.64
CA ASP A 116 -0.25 1.66 -9.64
C ASP A 116 -1.67 1.57 -10.26
N ASP A 117 -1.93 0.53 -11.06
CA ASP A 117 -3.21 0.31 -11.74
C ASP A 117 -3.94 -0.89 -11.11
N ILE A 118 -4.69 -0.62 -10.04
CA ILE A 118 -5.47 -1.62 -9.31
C ILE A 118 -6.96 -1.30 -9.46
N THR A 119 -7.75 -2.26 -9.95
CA THR A 119 -9.20 -2.09 -10.11
C THR A 119 -9.95 -3.22 -9.39
N VAL A 120 -10.88 -2.85 -8.50
CA VAL A 120 -11.79 -3.81 -7.87
C VAL A 120 -13.01 -3.99 -8.78
N LEU A 121 -13.37 -5.23 -9.08
CA LEU A 121 -14.44 -5.61 -10.00
C LEU A 121 -15.49 -6.47 -9.30
N ASP A 122 -16.76 -6.27 -9.64
CA ASP A 122 -17.82 -7.24 -9.36
C ASP A 122 -17.88 -8.34 -10.45
N ALA A 123 -18.88 -9.23 -10.36
CA ALA A 123 -18.98 -10.38 -11.24
C ALA A 123 -19.29 -10.01 -12.70
N ALA A 124 -20.08 -8.96 -12.91
CA ALA A 124 -20.40 -8.49 -14.25
C ALA A 124 -19.18 -7.79 -14.86
N GLU A 125 -18.54 -6.92 -14.09
CA GLU A 125 -17.34 -6.19 -14.51
C GLU A 125 -16.17 -7.14 -14.80
N LEU A 126 -16.00 -8.19 -13.99
CA LEU A 126 -14.99 -9.24 -14.23
C LEU A 126 -15.26 -9.97 -15.55
N LYS A 127 -16.51 -10.36 -15.80
CA LYS A 127 -16.88 -11.06 -17.03
C LYS A 127 -16.58 -10.22 -18.25
N ASP A 128 -16.93 -8.93 -18.23
CA ASP A 128 -16.70 -8.02 -19.34
C ASP A 128 -15.20 -7.81 -19.56
N THR A 129 -14.43 -7.65 -18.48
CA THR A 129 -12.97 -7.50 -18.53
C THR A 129 -12.29 -8.73 -19.11
N LEU A 130 -12.63 -9.94 -18.64
CA LEU A 130 -12.07 -11.18 -19.16
C LEU A 130 -12.47 -11.43 -20.62
N SER A 131 -13.68 -11.06 -21.01
CA SER A 131 -14.15 -11.18 -22.39
C SER A 131 -13.38 -10.25 -23.32
N ALA A 132 -13.08 -9.03 -22.88
CA ALA A 132 -12.25 -8.08 -23.63
C ALA A 132 -10.79 -8.56 -23.73
N ASP A 133 -10.22 -9.07 -22.62
CA ASP A 133 -8.84 -9.54 -22.57
C ASP A 133 -8.61 -10.80 -23.43
N LEU A 134 -9.63 -11.66 -23.56
CA LEU A 134 -9.62 -12.80 -24.50
C LEU A 134 -9.57 -12.36 -25.97
N ALA A 135 -10.10 -11.19 -26.29
CA ALA A 135 -10.13 -10.66 -27.66
C ALA A 135 -8.85 -9.89 -28.03
N ASP A 136 -8.10 -9.39 -27.04
CA ASP A 136 -6.92 -8.54 -27.22
C ASP A 136 -5.65 -9.19 -26.65
N THR A 137 -5.37 -9.00 -25.35
CA THR A 137 -4.25 -9.62 -24.65
C THR A 137 -4.42 -9.58 -23.14
N ALA A 138 -3.99 -10.66 -22.46
CA ALA A 138 -3.91 -10.75 -21.01
C ALA A 138 -2.50 -10.45 -20.45
N LYS A 139 -1.51 -10.16 -21.31
CA LYS A 139 -0.13 -9.90 -20.86
C LYS A 139 -0.06 -8.64 -20.00
N GLY A 140 0.72 -8.70 -18.90
CA GLY A 140 0.90 -7.59 -17.97
C GLY A 140 -0.29 -7.34 -17.02
N LYS A 141 -1.32 -8.20 -17.05
CA LYS A 141 -2.53 -8.11 -16.21
C LYS A 141 -2.56 -9.26 -15.21
N GLY A 142 -2.81 -8.95 -13.94
CA GLY A 142 -3.04 -9.91 -12.86
C GLY A 142 -4.50 -9.95 -12.45
N LEU A 143 -4.97 -11.11 -11.98
CA LEU A 143 -6.30 -11.28 -11.41
C LEU A 143 -6.18 -11.91 -10.02
N ILE A 144 -6.76 -11.25 -9.03
CA ILE A 144 -6.91 -11.76 -7.67
C ILE A 144 -8.38 -11.99 -7.40
N ILE A 145 -8.74 -13.20 -6.97
CA ILE A 145 -10.11 -13.57 -6.64
C ILE A 145 -10.23 -13.52 -5.12
N ALA A 146 -10.84 -12.45 -4.60
CA ALA A 146 -11.17 -12.34 -3.19
C ALA A 146 -12.50 -13.05 -2.90
N SER A 147 -12.55 -14.37 -3.07
CA SER A 147 -13.71 -15.21 -2.76
C SER A 147 -13.40 -16.16 -1.60
N GLY A 148 -14.13 -16.05 -0.48
CA GLY A 148 -13.95 -16.92 0.69
C GLY A 148 -14.21 -16.18 2.01
N SER A 149 -14.32 -16.94 3.11
CA SER A 149 -14.27 -16.35 4.45
C SER A 149 -12.88 -15.74 4.64
N ALA A 150 -12.82 -14.47 5.04
CA ALA A 150 -11.60 -13.92 5.61
C ALA A 150 -11.08 -14.86 6.73
N PRO A 151 -9.76 -15.01 6.91
CA PRO A 151 -9.20 -15.78 8.03
C PRO A 151 -9.66 -15.26 9.40
#